data_AF-A0A1C4B0X1-F1
#
_entry.id   AF-A0A1C4B0X1-F1
#
_cell.length_a   1.000
_cell.length_b   1.000
_cell.length_c   1.000
_cell.angle_alpha   90.00
_cell.angle_beta   90.00
_cell.angle_gamma   90.00
#
_symmetry.space_group_name_H-M   'P 1'
#
loop_
_entity.id
_entity.type
_entity.pdbx_description
1 polymer ?
#
loop_
_entity_poly.entity_id
_entity_poly.type
_entity_poly.pdbx_seq_one_letter_code
_entity_poly.pdbx_strand_id
1 'polypeptide(L)'
;MNNINQVLDVTYYELAQRAYDDDETLQGKVVLKDSDKNLIQEWKVEKTFHDKQTGMDAVAFERDVDGKKQVMVAFRGTEGDKIIEKNSLGIPMKPGEGMKDLKTDTNHFVLREGVHEPAAPPVAGTENEGSKKYWNEENQRWETHNQFEQAERVMKQVTDTYKDRDDVEIYTTGHSLGGALAEYAAASNDNVRCMSWNAPSAKHLLPPDLQERANNGEFNNRIVSVVHGNDSIGYGPFGAYESHIGSTYAVTPPISKEEMSKLSLQQKLGMDVTRFLNSISGPGYHYQTDQNFRFGENGSLSNKYLLNVDTNERVYDSPGALLGGGEIRVVVENLEQAVRDMKRNAQEFQDRVPRLISNMMTLLETAESRRVEAKVNNIRAHVEHLSFWYIRTATEISDFIEKKADDYKKTDQQY
;
A
#
# COMPACT_ATOMS: atom_id res chain seq x y z
N MET A 1 -13.53 14.65 -23.06
CA MET A 1 -13.75 13.31 -23.65
C MET A 1 -13.90 12.35 -22.49
N ASN A 2 -15.07 11.73 -22.30
CA ASN A 2 -15.29 10.78 -21.21
C ASN A 2 -14.51 9.50 -21.53
N ASN A 3 -13.49 9.20 -20.72
CA ASN A 3 -12.60 8.07 -20.94
C ASN A 3 -13.21 6.78 -20.35
N ILE A 4 -14.40 6.41 -20.85
CA ILE A 4 -15.21 5.29 -20.36
C ILE A 4 -14.51 3.93 -20.43
N ASN A 5 -13.43 3.84 -21.22
CA ASN A 5 -12.65 2.63 -21.45
C ASN A 5 -11.56 2.41 -20.39
N GLN A 6 -11.20 3.44 -19.61
CA GLN A 6 -10.27 3.31 -18.49
C GLN A 6 -11.01 2.99 -17.20
N VAL A 7 -10.33 2.39 -16.22
CA VAL A 7 -10.85 2.28 -14.85
C VAL A 7 -10.69 3.64 -14.19
N LEU A 8 -11.79 4.21 -13.67
CA LEU A 8 -11.83 5.56 -13.13
C LEU A 8 -11.68 5.52 -11.61
N ASP A 9 -11.28 6.64 -10.98
CA ASP A 9 -11.17 6.74 -9.52
C ASP A 9 -12.49 6.37 -8.83
N VAL A 10 -13.63 6.86 -9.35
CA VAL A 10 -14.97 6.48 -8.85
C VAL A 10 -15.22 4.98 -8.96
N THR A 11 -14.61 4.29 -9.92
CA THR A 11 -14.72 2.84 -10.06
C THR A 11 -14.05 2.10 -8.91
N TYR A 12 -12.82 2.48 -8.58
CA TYR A 12 -12.13 1.93 -7.41
C TYR A 12 -12.91 2.22 -6.13
N TYR A 13 -13.46 3.43 -6.02
CA TYR A 13 -14.20 3.88 -4.84
C TYR A 13 -15.50 3.09 -4.63
N GLU A 14 -16.35 3.01 -5.65
CA GLU A 14 -17.63 2.32 -5.59
C GLU A 14 -17.44 0.83 -5.37
N LEU A 15 -16.53 0.18 -6.11
CA LEU A 15 -16.30 -1.26 -5.97
C LEU A 15 -15.68 -1.62 -4.59
N ALA A 16 -14.90 -0.72 -3.99
CA ALA A 16 -14.44 -0.88 -2.60
C ALA A 16 -15.61 -0.85 -1.61
N GLN A 17 -16.62 0.00 -1.81
CA GLN A 17 -17.83 -0.02 -0.98
C GLN A 17 -18.65 -1.31 -1.18
N ARG A 18 -18.73 -1.79 -2.43
CA ARG A 18 -19.44 -3.05 -2.74
C ARG A 18 -18.82 -4.28 -2.10
N ALA A 19 -17.56 -4.23 -1.69
CA ALA A 19 -16.96 -5.34 -0.93
C ALA A 19 -17.62 -5.57 0.44
N TYR A 20 -18.41 -4.61 0.97
CA TYR A 20 -19.18 -4.75 2.20
C TYR A 20 -20.60 -5.28 1.98
N ASP A 21 -21.08 -5.32 0.74
CA ASP A 21 -22.40 -5.83 0.40
C ASP A 21 -22.43 -7.36 0.57
N ASP A 22 -23.58 -7.90 0.98
CA ASP A 22 -23.79 -9.36 1.02
C ASP A 22 -24.03 -9.95 -0.38
N ASP A 23 -23.91 -11.28 -0.48
CA ASP A 23 -24.12 -12.03 -1.72
C ASP A 23 -25.50 -11.78 -2.36
N GLU A 24 -26.52 -11.42 -1.58
CA GLU A 24 -27.86 -11.10 -2.10
C GLU A 24 -27.89 -9.74 -2.79
N THR A 25 -27.20 -8.76 -2.21
CA THR A 25 -27.08 -7.40 -2.72
C THR A 25 -26.15 -7.31 -3.93
N LEU A 26 -25.14 -8.17 -3.97
CA LEU A 26 -24.16 -8.27 -5.07
C LEU A 26 -24.70 -8.97 -6.33
N GLN A 27 -25.98 -9.34 -6.39
CA GLN A 27 -26.47 -10.13 -7.52
C GLN A 27 -26.47 -9.36 -8.85
N GLY A 28 -25.67 -9.86 -9.80
CA GLY A 28 -25.67 -9.46 -11.19
C GLY A 28 -24.56 -8.47 -11.53
N LYS A 29 -24.82 -7.18 -11.28
CA LYS A 29 -23.96 -6.12 -11.79
C LYS A 29 -24.03 -4.83 -10.98
N VAL A 30 -22.88 -4.18 -10.85
CA VAL A 30 -22.70 -2.86 -10.28
C VAL A 30 -22.72 -1.84 -11.40
N VAL A 31 -23.64 -0.87 -11.30
CA VAL A 31 -23.83 0.19 -12.29
C VAL A 31 -23.38 1.51 -11.69
N LEU A 32 -22.33 2.09 -12.26
CA LEU A 32 -21.78 3.37 -11.84
C LEU A 32 -22.37 4.48 -12.70
N LYS A 33 -22.84 5.54 -12.04
CA LYS A 33 -23.50 6.67 -12.68
C LYS A 33 -22.87 7.98 -12.22
N ASP A 34 -22.92 8.99 -13.08
CA ASP A 34 -22.51 10.34 -12.73
C ASP A 34 -23.59 11.06 -11.89
N SER A 35 -23.31 12.31 -11.51
CA SER A 35 -24.24 13.17 -10.78
C SER A 35 -25.57 13.39 -11.51
N ASP A 36 -25.57 13.31 -12.84
CA ASP A 36 -26.76 13.45 -13.69
C ASP A 36 -27.44 12.10 -13.98
N LYS A 37 -27.00 11.03 -13.33
CA LYS A 37 -27.48 9.65 -13.45
C LYS A 37 -27.22 9.01 -14.82
N ASN A 38 -26.31 9.56 -15.62
CA ASN A 38 -25.85 8.91 -16.83
C ASN A 38 -24.94 7.73 -16.47
N LEU A 39 -25.02 6.67 -17.26
CA LEU A 39 -24.16 5.50 -17.10
C LEU A 39 -22.70 5.87 -17.38
N ILE A 40 -21.82 5.63 -16.41
CA ILE A 40 -20.36 5.75 -16.60
C ILE A 40 -19.78 4.37 -16.89
N GLN A 41 -20.02 3.38 -16.03
CA GLN A 41 -19.48 2.03 -16.14
C GLN A 41 -20.46 0.97 -15.62
N GLU A 42 -20.37 -0.24 -16.15
CA GLU A 42 -21.07 -1.41 -15.67
C GLU A 42 -20.04 -2.52 -15.43
N TRP A 43 -20.12 -3.15 -14.25
CA TRP A 43 -19.24 -4.23 -13.84
C TRP A 43 -20.08 -5.43 -13.38
N LYS A 44 -19.81 -6.61 -13.91
CA LYS A 44 -20.46 -7.85 -13.52
C LYS A 44 -19.77 -8.41 -12.28
N VAL A 45 -20.55 -8.90 -11.31
CA VAL A 45 -19.99 -9.70 -10.22
C VAL A 45 -19.67 -11.09 -10.74
N GLU A 46 -18.40 -11.49 -10.67
CA GLU A 46 -17.96 -12.80 -11.12
C GLU A 46 -17.87 -13.80 -9.98
N LYS A 47 -17.27 -13.39 -8.85
CA LYS A 47 -17.04 -14.29 -7.72
C LYS A 47 -16.91 -13.54 -6.39
N THR A 48 -17.46 -14.11 -5.33
CA THR A 48 -17.22 -13.69 -3.94
C THR A 48 -16.30 -14.69 -3.23
N PHE A 49 -15.49 -14.19 -2.31
CA PHE A 49 -14.54 -14.95 -1.52
C PHE A 49 -14.82 -14.67 -0.05
N HIS A 50 -15.02 -15.74 0.73
CA HIS A 50 -15.34 -15.65 2.15
C HIS A 50 -14.48 -16.61 2.96
N ASP A 51 -13.55 -16.08 3.73
CA ASP A 51 -12.74 -16.87 4.66
C ASP A 51 -13.28 -16.72 6.10
N LYS A 52 -14.10 -17.68 6.52
CA LYS A 52 -14.73 -17.67 7.85
C LYS A 52 -13.71 -17.68 9.00
N GLN A 53 -12.49 -18.16 8.77
CA GLN A 53 -11.49 -18.31 9.83
C GLN A 53 -10.84 -16.97 10.17
N THR A 54 -10.43 -16.23 9.15
CA THR A 54 -9.71 -14.96 9.25
C THR A 54 -10.64 -13.75 9.20
N GLY A 55 -11.84 -13.90 8.63
CA GLY A 55 -12.77 -12.79 8.37
C GLY A 55 -12.47 -12.03 7.07
N MET A 56 -11.52 -12.52 6.25
CA MET A 56 -11.23 -11.92 4.95
C MET A 56 -12.39 -12.16 3.99
N ASP A 57 -12.90 -11.07 3.43
CA ASP A 57 -13.92 -11.09 2.38
C ASP A 57 -13.44 -10.27 1.17
N ALA A 58 -13.71 -10.77 -0.03
CA ALA A 58 -13.40 -10.08 -1.28
C ALA A 58 -14.43 -10.37 -2.37
N VAL A 59 -14.51 -9.47 -3.33
CA VAL A 59 -15.39 -9.59 -4.50
C VAL A 59 -14.60 -9.33 -5.78
N ALA A 60 -14.67 -10.25 -6.73
CA ALA A 60 -14.13 -10.09 -8.07
C ALA A 60 -15.23 -9.61 -9.03
N PHE A 61 -14.94 -8.51 -9.72
CA PHE A 61 -15.78 -7.91 -10.74
C PHE A 61 -15.10 -7.94 -12.09
N GLU A 62 -15.90 -8.01 -13.15
CA GLU A 62 -15.40 -8.01 -14.52
C GLU A 62 -16.18 -7.09 -15.44
N ARG A 63 -15.49 -6.59 -16.45
CA ARG A 63 -16.11 -6.00 -17.64
C ARG A 63 -15.26 -6.23 -18.87
N ASP A 64 -15.89 -6.23 -20.03
CA ASP A 64 -15.20 -6.28 -21.32
C ASP A 64 -15.27 -4.88 -21.98
N VAL A 65 -14.11 -4.38 -22.43
CA VAL A 65 -13.92 -3.03 -22.98
C VAL A 65 -12.99 -3.14 -24.18
N ASP A 66 -13.46 -2.74 -25.37
CA ASP A 66 -12.67 -2.73 -26.62
C ASP A 66 -11.92 -4.05 -26.92
N GLY A 67 -12.55 -5.19 -26.59
CA GLY A 67 -11.95 -6.51 -26.79
C GLY A 67 -10.91 -6.91 -25.74
N LYS A 68 -10.69 -6.08 -24.71
CA LYS A 68 -9.94 -6.43 -23.51
C LYS A 68 -10.88 -6.73 -22.36
N LYS A 69 -10.44 -7.58 -21.43
CA LYS A 69 -11.12 -7.83 -20.17
C LYS A 69 -10.46 -7.04 -19.05
N GLN A 70 -11.26 -6.38 -18.23
CA GLN A 70 -10.80 -5.71 -17.01
C GLN A 70 -11.39 -6.43 -15.80
N VAL A 71 -10.53 -6.76 -14.84
CA VAL A 71 -10.88 -7.51 -13.64
C VAL A 71 -10.51 -6.68 -12.41
N MET A 72 -11.47 -6.45 -11.52
CA MET A 72 -11.25 -5.74 -10.25
C MET A 72 -11.49 -6.70 -9.09
N VAL A 73 -10.54 -6.82 -8.18
CA VAL A 73 -10.74 -7.49 -6.89
C VAL A 73 -10.88 -6.43 -5.80
N ALA A 74 -12.03 -6.38 -5.14
CA ALA A 74 -12.27 -5.47 -4.03
C ALA A 74 -12.22 -6.22 -2.70
N PHE A 75 -11.36 -5.79 -1.79
CA PHE A 75 -11.25 -6.35 -0.44
C PHE A 75 -12.06 -5.54 0.56
N ARG A 76 -12.79 -6.24 1.43
CA ARG A 76 -13.57 -5.64 2.51
C ARG A 76 -12.66 -5.24 3.67
N GLY A 77 -12.90 -4.07 4.25
CA GLY A 77 -12.26 -3.65 5.50
C GLY A 77 -13.06 -3.99 6.75
N THR A 78 -12.63 -3.45 7.89
CA THR A 78 -13.23 -3.74 9.19
C THR A 78 -14.68 -3.25 9.31
N GLU A 79 -15.58 -4.15 9.68
CA GLU A 79 -16.98 -3.81 9.97
C GLU A 79 -17.14 -3.31 11.41
N GLY A 80 -16.84 -2.03 11.63
CA GLY A 80 -16.88 -1.38 12.95
C GLY A 80 -18.17 -1.60 13.74
N ASP A 81 -19.32 -1.51 13.06
CA ASP A 81 -20.65 -1.70 13.67
C ASP A 81 -20.97 -3.17 14.01
N LYS A 82 -20.21 -4.12 13.45
CA LYS A 82 -20.35 -5.56 13.69
C LYS A 82 -19.28 -6.12 14.63
N ILE A 83 -18.46 -5.28 15.27
CA ILE A 83 -17.48 -5.70 16.29
C ILE A 83 -18.17 -6.33 17.51
N ILE A 84 -19.37 -5.87 17.86
CA ILE A 84 -20.15 -6.36 18.99
C ILE A 84 -21.55 -6.73 18.50
N GLU A 85 -21.95 -8.00 18.65
CA GLU A 85 -23.33 -8.43 18.43
C GLU A 85 -24.22 -7.90 19.56
N LYS A 86 -25.23 -7.13 19.17
CA LYS A 86 -26.24 -6.54 20.06
C LYS A 86 -27.56 -7.31 19.90
N ASN A 87 -28.31 -7.48 20.98
CA ASN A 87 -29.66 -8.04 20.89
C ASN A 87 -30.67 -7.04 20.28
N SER A 88 -31.92 -7.45 20.13
CA SER A 88 -33.02 -6.61 19.61
C SER A 88 -33.32 -5.36 20.44
N LEU A 89 -32.75 -5.22 21.63
CA LEU A 89 -32.82 -4.04 22.50
C LEU A 89 -31.53 -3.19 22.45
N GLY A 90 -30.59 -3.51 21.55
CA GLY A 90 -29.31 -2.80 21.41
C GLY A 90 -28.28 -3.14 22.49
N ILE A 91 -28.51 -4.16 23.32
CA ILE A 91 -27.62 -4.53 24.43
C ILE A 91 -26.50 -5.45 23.90
N PRO A 92 -25.22 -5.14 24.16
CA PRO A 92 -24.07 -6.00 23.83
C PRO A 92 -24.22 -7.41 24.42
N MET A 93 -24.10 -8.46 23.61
CA MET A 93 -24.20 -9.85 24.10
C MET A 93 -22.89 -10.63 23.93
N LYS A 94 -22.23 -10.51 22.78
CA LYS A 94 -21.01 -11.28 22.46
C LYS A 94 -20.20 -10.59 21.35
N PRO A 95 -18.92 -10.95 21.16
CA PRO A 95 -18.13 -10.45 20.04
C PRO A 95 -18.78 -10.85 18.70
N GLY A 96 -18.90 -9.91 17.77
CA GLY A 96 -19.42 -10.16 16.42
C GLY A 96 -18.32 -10.43 15.40
N GLU A 97 -18.69 -10.63 14.13
CA GLU A 97 -17.76 -10.98 13.04
C GLU A 97 -16.66 -9.91 12.82
N GLY A 98 -16.98 -8.62 12.98
CA GLY A 98 -16.02 -7.52 12.85
C GLY A 98 -14.89 -7.52 13.91
N MET A 99 -15.01 -8.36 14.95
CA MET A 99 -13.94 -8.57 15.93
C MET A 99 -12.70 -9.26 15.32
N LYS A 100 -12.85 -9.99 14.22
CA LYS A 100 -11.72 -10.63 13.53
C LYS A 100 -10.86 -9.57 12.82
N ASP A 101 -11.49 -8.68 12.08
CA ASP A 101 -10.83 -7.57 11.39
C ASP A 101 -10.13 -6.64 12.38
N LEU A 102 -10.80 -6.34 13.51
CA LEU A 102 -10.20 -5.53 14.58
C LEU A 102 -8.92 -6.15 15.19
N LYS A 103 -8.87 -7.49 15.27
CA LYS A 103 -7.67 -8.19 15.73
C LYS A 103 -6.57 -8.12 14.70
N THR A 104 -6.88 -8.36 13.42
CA THR A 104 -5.94 -8.20 12.30
C THR A 104 -5.32 -6.81 12.33
N ASP A 105 -6.17 -5.79 12.45
CA ASP A 105 -5.78 -4.38 12.55
C ASP A 105 -4.80 -4.13 13.71
N THR A 106 -5.15 -4.61 14.91
CA THR A 106 -4.33 -4.44 16.10
C THR A 106 -2.99 -5.17 15.97
N ASN A 107 -2.99 -6.42 15.52
CA ASN A 107 -1.79 -7.22 15.42
C ASN A 107 -0.79 -6.66 14.40
N HIS A 108 -1.26 -6.33 13.20
CA HIS A 108 -0.36 -5.93 12.12
C HIS A 108 0.00 -4.44 12.16
N PHE A 109 -0.88 -3.53 12.58
CA PHE A 109 -0.60 -2.09 12.55
C PHE A 109 -0.19 -1.51 13.90
N VAL A 110 -0.66 -2.08 15.01
CA VAL A 110 -0.27 -1.63 16.36
C VAL A 110 0.90 -2.45 16.89
N LEU A 111 0.79 -3.79 16.87
CA LEU A 111 1.83 -4.69 17.39
C LEU A 111 2.94 -4.96 16.36
N ARG A 112 2.72 -4.63 15.08
CA ARG A 112 3.65 -4.84 13.96
C ARG A 112 4.06 -6.30 13.78
N GLU A 113 3.12 -7.22 14.03
CA GLU A 113 3.30 -8.64 13.70
C GLU A 113 3.42 -8.81 12.18
N GLY A 114 4.33 -9.68 11.74
CA GLY A 114 4.53 -9.96 10.32
C GLY A 114 3.41 -10.82 9.71
N VAL A 115 3.32 -10.84 8.38
CA VAL A 115 2.31 -11.66 7.67
C VAL A 115 2.68 -13.14 7.70
N HIS A 116 3.96 -13.46 7.47
CA HIS A 116 4.47 -14.83 7.41
C HIS A 116 5.33 -15.15 8.64
N GLU A 117 4.71 -15.16 9.83
CA GLU A 117 5.41 -15.55 11.05
C GLU A 117 5.48 -17.08 11.21
N PRO A 118 6.66 -17.64 11.55
CA PRO A 118 6.80 -19.08 11.81
C PRO A 118 5.87 -19.53 12.95
N ALA A 119 5.07 -20.56 12.67
CA ALA A 119 4.28 -21.26 13.67
C ALA A 119 4.92 -22.61 14.00
N ALA A 120 4.77 -23.06 15.26
CA ALA A 120 5.06 -24.46 15.59
C ALA A 120 4.09 -25.38 14.82
N PRO A 121 4.52 -26.58 14.37
CA PRO A 121 3.61 -27.53 13.72
C PRO A 121 2.37 -27.80 14.57
N PRO A 122 1.21 -28.10 13.95
CA PRO A 122 0.04 -28.56 14.69
C PRO A 122 0.36 -29.87 15.42
N VAL A 123 -0.34 -30.12 16.52
CA VAL A 123 -0.22 -31.40 17.21
C VAL A 123 -0.84 -32.47 16.31
N ALA A 124 -0.13 -33.57 16.08
CA ALA A 124 -0.61 -34.66 15.24
C ALA A 124 -2.04 -35.10 15.65
N GLY A 125 -2.95 -35.12 14.68
CA GLY A 125 -4.38 -35.42 14.92
C GLY A 125 -5.25 -34.20 15.27
N THR A 126 -4.70 -32.98 15.25
CA THR A 126 -5.47 -31.71 15.34
C THR A 126 -5.56 -30.96 14.00
N GLU A 127 -5.04 -31.57 12.93
CA GLU A 127 -5.09 -31.07 11.56
C GLU A 127 -6.52 -31.21 11.01
N ASN A 128 -7.31 -30.14 11.14
CA ASN A 128 -8.66 -30.06 10.61
C ASN A 128 -8.76 -28.82 9.70
N GLU A 129 -9.78 -28.74 8.83
CA GLU A 129 -10.06 -27.56 7.97
C GLU A 129 -10.17 -26.22 8.75
N GLY A 130 -10.35 -26.25 10.08
CA GLY A 130 -10.36 -25.07 10.95
C GLY A 130 -9.03 -24.76 11.66
N SER A 131 -7.94 -25.47 11.34
CA SER A 131 -6.62 -25.23 11.94
C SER A 131 -6.15 -23.82 11.63
N LYS A 132 -5.82 -23.03 12.66
CA LYS A 132 -5.22 -21.68 12.47
C LYS A 132 -3.88 -21.72 11.76
N LYS A 133 -3.27 -22.89 11.63
CA LYS A 133 -1.94 -23.09 11.07
C LYS A 133 -2.02 -23.86 9.77
N TYR A 134 -1.18 -23.47 8.82
CA TYR A 134 -1.03 -24.14 7.54
C TYR A 134 0.44 -24.31 7.19
N TRP A 135 0.72 -25.24 6.30
CA TRP A 135 2.05 -25.42 5.72
C TRP A 135 2.21 -24.46 4.54
N ASN A 136 3.12 -23.50 4.66
CA ASN A 136 3.51 -22.63 3.55
C ASN A 136 4.55 -23.37 2.70
N GLU A 137 4.18 -23.73 1.46
CA GLU A 137 5.07 -24.43 0.53
C GLU A 137 6.21 -23.55 0.03
N GLU A 138 6.00 -22.25 -0.13
CA GLU A 138 7.06 -21.34 -0.61
C GLU A 138 8.13 -21.16 0.47
N ASN A 139 7.70 -21.01 1.73
CA ASN A 139 8.59 -20.83 2.87
C ASN A 139 9.03 -22.14 3.54
N GLN A 140 8.51 -23.29 3.08
CA GLN A 140 8.79 -24.64 3.60
C GLN A 140 8.67 -24.72 5.15
N ARG A 141 7.62 -24.11 5.71
CA ARG A 141 7.38 -24.06 7.16
C ARG A 141 5.91 -23.87 7.50
N TRP A 142 5.58 -24.13 8.77
CA TRP A 142 4.25 -23.83 9.30
C TRP A 142 4.10 -22.33 9.57
N GLU A 143 2.94 -21.78 9.23
CA GLU A 143 2.57 -20.37 9.43
C GLU A 143 1.12 -20.29 9.93
N THR A 144 0.69 -19.10 10.35
CA THR A 144 -0.68 -18.87 10.86
C THR A 144 -1.51 -18.12 9.83
N HIS A 145 -2.72 -18.60 9.56
CA HIS A 145 -3.67 -17.91 8.68
C HIS A 145 -4.02 -16.52 9.23
N ASN A 146 -3.98 -15.53 8.34
CA ASN A 146 -4.37 -14.16 8.58
C ASN A 146 -4.95 -13.54 7.29
N GLN A 147 -5.51 -12.34 7.38
CA GLN A 147 -6.21 -11.75 6.22
C GLN A 147 -5.27 -11.34 5.08
N PHE A 148 -4.03 -10.92 5.36
CA PHE A 148 -3.05 -10.56 4.32
C PHE A 148 -2.65 -11.77 3.48
N GLU A 149 -2.36 -12.88 4.16
CA GLU A 149 -2.07 -14.17 3.54
C GLU A 149 -3.23 -14.68 2.68
N GLN A 150 -4.47 -14.54 3.17
CA GLN A 150 -5.65 -14.92 2.41
C GLN A 150 -5.89 -13.99 1.21
N ALA A 151 -5.59 -12.69 1.32
CA ALA A 151 -5.66 -11.75 0.21
C ALA A 151 -4.65 -12.10 -0.90
N GLU A 152 -3.43 -12.53 -0.54
CA GLU A 152 -2.47 -13.06 -1.51
C GLU A 152 -3.02 -14.29 -2.24
N ARG A 153 -3.65 -15.23 -1.53
CA ARG A 153 -4.26 -16.41 -2.15
C ARG A 153 -5.39 -16.06 -3.12
N VAL A 154 -6.26 -15.12 -2.75
CA VAL A 154 -7.33 -14.64 -3.62
C VAL A 154 -6.73 -14.03 -4.88
N MET A 155 -5.77 -13.11 -4.74
CA MET A 155 -5.12 -12.48 -5.88
C MET A 155 -4.41 -13.50 -6.76
N LYS A 156 -3.69 -14.47 -6.17
CA LYS A 156 -3.05 -15.55 -6.90
C LYS A 156 -4.06 -16.36 -7.69
N GLN A 157 -5.20 -16.72 -7.09
CA GLN A 157 -6.26 -17.46 -7.78
C GLN A 157 -6.83 -16.68 -8.97
N VAL A 158 -7.08 -15.38 -8.81
CA VAL A 158 -7.58 -14.52 -9.90
C VAL A 158 -6.52 -14.38 -10.99
N THR A 159 -5.26 -14.12 -10.64
CA THR A 159 -4.19 -13.95 -11.63
C THR A 159 -3.88 -15.25 -12.37
N ASP A 160 -3.92 -16.39 -11.69
CA ASP A 160 -3.73 -17.71 -12.30
C ASP A 160 -4.84 -18.07 -13.29
N THR A 161 -6.07 -17.56 -13.06
CA THR A 161 -7.20 -17.73 -13.99
C THR A 161 -6.93 -17.05 -15.34
N TYR A 162 -6.12 -15.98 -15.34
CA TYR A 162 -5.86 -15.13 -16.49
C TYR A 162 -4.43 -15.15 -17.01
N LYS A 163 -3.55 -15.99 -16.43
CA LYS A 163 -2.09 -15.99 -16.71
C LYS A 163 -1.71 -16.22 -18.18
N ASP A 164 -2.55 -16.91 -18.95
CA ASP A 164 -2.31 -17.25 -20.35
C ASP A 164 -2.98 -16.25 -21.32
N ARG A 165 -3.45 -15.10 -20.82
CA ARG A 165 -4.12 -14.05 -21.58
C ARG A 165 -3.36 -12.72 -21.47
N ASP A 166 -3.16 -12.07 -22.61
CA ASP A 166 -2.52 -10.76 -22.74
C ASP A 166 -3.53 -9.60 -22.87
N ASP A 167 -4.80 -9.94 -23.05
CA ASP A 167 -5.93 -9.01 -23.18
C ASP A 167 -6.65 -8.75 -21.85
N VAL A 168 -6.03 -9.10 -20.71
CA VAL A 168 -6.61 -8.94 -19.37
C VAL A 168 -5.82 -7.91 -18.55
N GLU A 169 -6.52 -6.92 -18.02
CA GLU A 169 -5.98 -5.93 -17.09
C GLU A 169 -6.56 -6.20 -15.69
N ILE A 170 -5.70 -6.43 -14.70
CA ILE A 170 -6.09 -6.78 -13.33
C ILE A 170 -5.85 -5.60 -12.40
N TYR A 171 -6.86 -5.33 -11.58
CA TYR A 171 -6.92 -4.24 -10.63
C TYR A 171 -7.33 -4.75 -9.26
N THR A 172 -6.94 -4.03 -8.23
CA THR A 172 -7.41 -4.26 -6.87
C THR A 172 -7.77 -2.95 -6.18
N THR A 173 -8.72 -3.02 -5.26
CA THR A 173 -9.21 -1.89 -4.49
C THR A 173 -9.64 -2.32 -3.10
N GLY A 174 -9.78 -1.35 -2.21
CA GLY A 174 -10.36 -1.59 -0.91
C GLY A 174 -10.36 -0.33 -0.06
N HIS A 175 -11.10 -0.39 1.03
CA HIS A 175 -11.18 0.67 2.02
C HIS A 175 -10.74 0.16 3.38
N SER A 176 -10.14 1.05 4.19
CA SER A 176 -9.67 0.69 5.54
C SER A 176 -8.71 -0.50 5.48
N LEU A 177 -8.87 -1.51 6.34
CA LEU A 177 -8.10 -2.76 6.27
C LEU A 177 -8.12 -3.39 4.87
N GLY A 178 -9.26 -3.38 4.16
CA GLY A 178 -9.37 -3.92 2.81
C GLY A 178 -8.47 -3.20 1.81
N GLY A 179 -8.26 -1.89 1.98
CA GLY A 179 -7.32 -1.14 1.18
C GLY A 179 -5.86 -1.57 1.43
N ALA A 180 -5.51 -1.86 2.68
CA ALA A 180 -4.19 -2.38 3.02
C ALA A 180 -3.95 -3.79 2.46
N LEU A 181 -4.97 -4.66 2.51
CA LEU A 181 -4.96 -5.98 1.88
C LEU A 181 -4.73 -5.86 0.36
N ALA A 182 -5.44 -4.94 -0.28
CA ALA A 182 -5.33 -4.66 -1.71
C ALA A 182 -3.92 -4.19 -2.11
N GLU A 183 -3.36 -3.20 -1.38
CA GLU A 183 -2.02 -2.70 -1.63
C GLU A 183 -0.96 -3.78 -1.43
N TYR A 184 -1.05 -4.53 -0.33
CA TYR A 184 -0.12 -5.60 0.00
C TYR A 184 -0.13 -6.70 -1.07
N ALA A 185 -1.31 -7.18 -1.47
CA ALA A 185 -1.43 -8.21 -2.49
C ALA A 185 -1.00 -7.72 -3.89
N ALA A 186 -1.19 -6.43 -4.20
CA ALA A 186 -0.68 -5.83 -5.43
C ALA A 186 0.85 -5.74 -5.44
N ALA A 187 1.51 -5.48 -4.31
CA ALA A 187 2.97 -5.36 -4.24
C ALA A 187 3.67 -6.64 -4.75
N SER A 188 3.08 -7.80 -4.47
CA SER A 188 3.59 -9.12 -4.86
C SER A 188 3.33 -9.49 -6.33
N ASN A 189 2.62 -8.65 -7.11
CA ASN A 189 2.35 -8.90 -8.52
C ASN A 189 2.46 -7.63 -9.37
N ASP A 190 3.49 -7.57 -10.23
CA ASP A 190 3.78 -6.39 -11.06
C ASP A 190 2.73 -6.07 -12.13
N ASN A 191 1.84 -7.02 -12.45
CA ASN A 191 0.75 -6.81 -13.41
C ASN A 191 -0.53 -6.27 -12.77
N VAL A 192 -0.59 -6.15 -11.45
CA VAL A 192 -1.77 -5.69 -10.71
C VAL A 192 -1.62 -4.21 -10.37
N ARG A 193 -2.63 -3.41 -10.70
CA ARG A 193 -2.74 -2.00 -10.29
C ARG A 193 -3.68 -1.85 -9.11
N CYS A 194 -3.39 -0.93 -8.21
CA CYS A 194 -4.15 -0.74 -6.98
C CYS A 194 -4.49 0.73 -6.76
N MET A 195 -5.74 0.99 -6.37
CA MET A 195 -6.12 2.23 -5.69
C MET A 195 -6.88 1.89 -4.42
N SER A 196 -6.44 2.44 -3.29
CA SER A 196 -7.06 2.20 -1.98
C SER A 196 -7.60 3.50 -1.37
N TRP A 197 -8.52 3.35 -0.41
CA TRP A 197 -9.21 4.46 0.23
C TRP A 197 -9.05 4.39 1.74
N ASN A 198 -8.45 5.41 2.35
CA ASN A 198 -8.24 5.49 3.81
C ASN A 198 -7.60 4.21 4.38
N ALA A 199 -6.72 3.57 3.61
CA ALA A 199 -6.03 2.36 4.01
C ALA A 199 -4.90 2.69 4.99
N PRO A 200 -4.69 1.92 6.07
CA PRO A 200 -3.45 2.04 6.82
C PRO A 200 -2.26 1.57 5.97
N SER A 201 -1.08 2.18 6.13
CA SER A 201 0.12 1.76 5.39
C SER A 201 0.57 0.35 5.79
N ALA A 202 0.48 -0.59 4.84
CA ALA A 202 0.97 -1.96 4.98
C ALA A 202 2.45 -2.11 4.59
N LYS A 203 3.17 -1.01 4.32
CA LYS A 203 4.55 -1.06 3.83
C LYS A 203 5.47 -1.87 4.73
N HIS A 204 5.35 -1.76 6.06
CA HIS A 204 6.19 -2.51 7.02
C HIS A 204 5.89 -4.01 7.07
N LEU A 205 4.77 -4.46 6.51
CA LEU A 205 4.37 -5.87 6.45
C LEU A 205 5.00 -6.60 5.27
N LEU A 206 5.46 -5.86 4.26
CA LEU A 206 6.09 -6.43 3.07
C LEU A 206 7.38 -7.20 3.43
N PRO A 207 7.76 -8.22 2.64
CA PRO A 207 9.11 -8.77 2.65
C PRO A 207 10.19 -7.68 2.44
N PRO A 208 11.42 -7.86 2.98
CA PRO A 208 12.46 -6.82 2.92
C PRO A 208 12.78 -6.29 1.53
N ASP A 209 12.77 -7.14 0.51
CA ASP A 209 12.98 -6.77 -0.89
C ASP A 209 11.85 -5.89 -1.42
N LEU A 210 10.58 -6.23 -1.14
CA LEU A 210 9.45 -5.40 -1.52
C LEU A 210 9.39 -4.09 -0.71
N GLN A 211 9.83 -4.09 0.55
CA GLN A 211 10.01 -2.84 1.32
C GLN A 211 11.03 -1.92 0.66
N GLU A 212 12.17 -2.46 0.21
CA GLU A 212 13.19 -1.70 -0.49
C GLU A 212 12.65 -1.11 -1.80
N ARG A 213 11.94 -1.91 -2.60
CA ARG A 213 11.27 -1.44 -3.83
C ARG A 213 10.26 -0.32 -3.56
N ALA A 214 9.48 -0.45 -2.48
CA ALA A 214 8.55 0.59 -2.05
C ALA A 214 9.27 1.88 -1.65
N ASN A 215 10.35 1.78 -0.87
CA ASN A 215 11.16 2.93 -0.48
C ASN A 215 11.87 3.60 -1.68
N ASN A 216 12.16 2.83 -2.73
CA ASN A 216 12.70 3.33 -4.00
C ASN A 216 11.63 3.94 -4.92
N GLY A 217 10.35 3.90 -4.52
CA GLY A 217 9.22 4.45 -5.27
C GLY A 217 8.81 3.61 -6.49
N GLU A 218 9.23 2.34 -6.58
CA GLU A 218 8.94 1.48 -7.74
C GLU A 218 7.44 1.21 -7.93
N PHE A 219 6.65 1.33 -6.86
CA PHE A 219 5.20 1.14 -6.90
C PHE A 219 4.40 2.43 -7.14
N ASN A 220 5.04 3.61 -7.21
CA ASN A 220 4.35 4.91 -7.19
C ASN A 220 3.38 5.14 -8.37
N ASN A 221 3.60 4.46 -9.50
CA ASN A 221 2.75 4.55 -10.69
C ASN A 221 1.81 3.33 -10.85
N ARG A 222 1.72 2.48 -9.84
CA ARG A 222 0.96 1.22 -9.88
C ARG A 222 0.06 1.04 -8.67
N ILE A 223 0.47 1.56 -7.52
CA ILE A 223 -0.24 1.49 -6.26
C ILE A 223 -0.43 2.92 -5.77
N VAL A 224 -1.69 3.29 -5.56
CA VAL A 224 -2.10 4.62 -5.12
C VAL A 224 -2.94 4.49 -3.86
N SER A 225 -2.60 5.25 -2.82
CA SER A 225 -3.40 5.34 -1.60
C SER A 225 -3.99 6.74 -1.48
N VAL A 226 -5.33 6.83 -1.41
CA VAL A 226 -6.04 8.11 -1.24
C VAL A 226 -6.58 8.19 0.18
N VAL A 227 -6.17 9.21 0.93
CA VAL A 227 -6.46 9.35 2.35
C VAL A 227 -7.09 10.70 2.68
N HIS A 228 -7.91 10.73 3.71
CA HIS A 228 -8.37 11.97 4.33
C HIS A 228 -7.33 12.43 5.37
N GLY A 229 -6.87 13.68 5.32
CA GLY A 229 -5.77 14.16 6.18
C GLY A 229 -6.05 14.14 7.69
N ASN A 230 -7.32 14.06 8.07
CA ASN A 230 -7.76 13.88 9.47
C ASN A 230 -8.15 12.44 9.83
N ASP A 231 -8.09 11.50 8.89
CA ASP A 231 -8.33 10.09 9.19
C ASP A 231 -7.08 9.48 9.84
N SER A 232 -7.19 9.00 11.07
CA SER A 232 -6.05 8.40 11.77
C SER A 232 -5.78 6.93 11.39
N ILE A 233 -6.64 6.30 10.59
CA ILE A 233 -6.32 5.01 9.95
C ILE A 233 -5.46 5.27 8.72
N GLY A 234 -6.00 5.99 7.73
CA GLY A 234 -5.30 6.23 6.47
C GLY A 234 -4.07 7.12 6.60
N TYR A 235 -4.16 8.17 7.43
CA TYR A 235 -3.04 9.07 7.65
C TYR A 235 -2.08 8.56 8.73
N GLY A 236 -2.50 7.60 9.57
CA GLY A 236 -1.72 7.03 10.64
C GLY A 236 -2.03 7.62 12.04
N PRO A 237 -1.95 6.80 13.11
CA PRO A 237 -2.39 7.22 14.45
C PRO A 237 -1.50 8.29 15.10
N PHE A 238 -0.24 8.36 14.66
CA PHE A 238 0.80 9.27 15.13
C PHE A 238 1.05 10.46 14.19
N GLY A 239 0.24 10.57 13.13
CA GLY A 239 0.49 11.41 11.97
C GLY A 239 0.86 10.64 10.72
N ALA A 240 1.07 11.37 9.63
CA ALA A 240 1.38 10.86 8.30
C ALA A 240 2.32 9.66 8.41
N TYR A 241 1.89 8.52 7.89
CA TYR A 241 2.85 7.52 7.44
C TYR A 241 3.88 8.20 6.54
N GLU A 242 5.13 7.76 6.61
CA GLU A 242 6.18 8.29 5.71
C GLU A 242 5.78 8.09 4.25
N SER A 243 5.20 6.93 3.94
CA SER A 243 4.50 6.64 2.69
C SER A 243 3.64 5.37 2.86
N HIS A 244 2.68 5.16 1.95
CA HIS A 244 2.09 3.85 1.67
C HIS A 244 3.05 3.01 0.81
N ILE A 245 2.59 1.84 0.35
CA ILE A 245 3.40 0.98 -0.52
C ILE A 245 3.77 1.70 -1.82
N GLY A 246 2.83 2.46 -2.39
CA GLY A 246 3.07 3.38 -3.50
C GLY A 246 2.77 4.83 -3.14
N SER A 247 2.28 5.59 -4.12
CA SER A 247 2.04 7.02 -3.95
C SER A 247 0.89 7.31 -2.98
N THR A 248 1.07 8.28 -2.08
CA THR A 248 0.03 8.68 -1.13
C THR A 248 -0.54 10.06 -1.44
N TYR A 249 -1.87 10.17 -1.50
CA TYR A 249 -2.58 11.43 -1.78
C TYR A 249 -3.55 11.79 -0.68
N ALA A 250 -3.38 12.96 -0.05
CA ALA A 250 -4.28 13.47 0.97
C ALA A 250 -5.30 14.46 0.39
N VAL A 251 -6.60 14.21 0.62
CA VAL A 251 -7.71 15.04 0.10
C VAL A 251 -8.09 16.23 0.98
N THR A 252 -7.47 16.34 2.15
CA THR A 252 -7.57 17.49 3.07
C THR A 252 -6.20 17.77 3.69
N PRO A 253 -5.95 19.02 4.14
CA PRO A 253 -4.73 19.35 4.86
C PRO A 253 -4.62 18.44 6.10
N PRO A 254 -3.49 17.74 6.26
CA PRO A 254 -3.31 16.89 7.42
C PRO A 254 -2.94 17.67 8.68
N ILE A 255 -3.12 17.02 9.84
CA ILE A 255 -2.61 17.53 11.11
C ILE A 255 -1.08 17.63 11.04
N SER A 256 -0.51 18.76 11.44
CA SER A 256 0.93 19.00 11.31
C SER A 256 1.75 18.09 12.24
N LYS A 257 2.94 17.68 11.77
CA LYS A 257 3.91 16.93 12.61
C LYS A 257 4.28 17.68 13.90
N GLU A 258 4.24 19.01 13.88
CA GLU A 258 4.54 19.88 15.02
C GLU A 258 3.42 19.90 16.08
N GLU A 259 2.16 19.80 15.67
CA GLU A 259 1.03 19.66 16.60
C GLU A 259 1.04 18.30 17.30
N MET A 260 1.48 17.24 16.62
CA MET A 260 1.54 15.90 17.21
C MET A 260 2.81 15.60 18.01
N SER A 261 3.94 16.26 17.70
CA SER A 261 5.19 16.06 18.44
C SER A 261 5.09 16.48 19.91
N LYS A 262 4.15 17.39 20.23
CA LYS A 262 3.85 17.91 21.58
C LYS A 262 3.19 16.92 22.54
N LEU A 263 2.85 15.71 22.08
CA LEU A 263 2.22 14.67 22.89
C LEU A 263 3.27 13.78 23.58
N SER A 264 3.06 13.39 24.84
CA SER A 264 4.00 12.51 25.56
C SER A 264 3.99 11.06 25.04
N LEU A 265 5.08 10.30 25.26
CA LEU A 265 5.22 8.92 24.76
C LEU A 265 4.11 7.97 25.28
N GLN A 266 3.65 8.16 26.52
CA GLN A 266 2.58 7.34 27.12
C GLN A 266 1.18 7.74 26.60
N GLN A 267 1.00 9.02 26.25
CA GLN A 267 -0.20 9.50 25.54
C GLN A 267 -0.19 8.98 24.09
N LYS A 268 0.96 9.05 23.39
CA LYS A 268 1.24 8.40 22.09
C LYS A 268 1.39 6.87 22.19
N LEU A 269 0.63 6.19 23.01
CA LEU A 269 0.56 4.72 22.98
C LEU A 269 -0.87 4.32 23.33
N GLY A 270 -1.46 4.99 24.32
CA GLY A 270 -2.89 4.89 24.63
C GLY A 270 -3.80 5.60 23.62
N MET A 271 -3.37 6.72 23.03
CA MET A 271 -4.13 7.41 21.98
C MET A 271 -4.11 6.67 20.65
N ASP A 272 -3.13 5.84 20.34
CA ASP A 272 -3.02 5.25 18.99
C ASP A 272 -4.02 4.14 18.78
N VAL A 273 -4.13 3.25 19.77
CA VAL A 273 -5.20 2.26 19.81
C VAL A 273 -6.56 2.97 19.85
N THR A 274 -6.71 4.02 20.65
CA THR A 274 -8.00 4.71 20.81
C THR A 274 -8.40 5.52 19.58
N ARG A 275 -7.48 6.20 18.89
CA ARG A 275 -7.73 6.98 17.67
C ARG A 275 -8.00 6.07 16.48
N PHE A 276 -7.24 4.98 16.36
CA PHE A 276 -7.49 3.92 15.39
C PHE A 276 -8.91 3.37 15.57
N LEU A 277 -9.26 2.90 16.78
CA LEU A 277 -10.60 2.37 17.09
C LEU A 277 -11.73 3.41 16.93
N ASN A 278 -11.50 4.66 17.35
CA ASN A 278 -12.48 5.74 17.20
C ASN A 278 -12.60 6.21 15.75
N SER A 279 -11.66 5.96 14.86
CA SER A 279 -11.83 6.29 13.43
C SER A 279 -12.73 5.28 12.74
N ILE A 280 -12.70 4.03 13.20
CA ILE A 280 -13.59 2.96 12.75
C ILE A 280 -15.04 3.17 13.27
N SER A 281 -15.23 3.95 14.35
CA SER A 281 -16.53 4.10 15.05
C SER A 281 -16.95 5.55 15.39
N GLY A 282 -16.24 6.57 14.87
CA GLY A 282 -16.35 7.97 15.33
C GLY A 282 -16.69 8.98 14.22
N PRO A 283 -16.10 10.20 14.21
CA PRO A 283 -16.65 11.42 13.58
C PRO A 283 -16.79 11.40 12.04
N GLY A 284 -16.41 10.30 11.38
CA GLY A 284 -16.77 10.00 10.01
C GLY A 284 -15.74 10.30 8.93
N TYR A 285 -14.55 10.80 9.29
CA TYR A 285 -13.46 11.07 8.33
C TYR A 285 -12.87 9.81 7.68
N HIS A 286 -13.01 8.68 8.35
CA HIS A 286 -12.54 7.39 7.86
C HIS A 286 -13.48 6.82 6.80
N TYR A 287 -14.80 7.02 6.93
CA TYR A 287 -15.75 6.40 6.01
C TYR A 287 -15.63 6.92 4.57
N GLN A 288 -15.85 6.03 3.61
CA GLN A 288 -16.09 6.38 2.21
C GLN A 288 -17.42 7.11 2.09
N THR A 289 -17.37 8.44 2.17
CA THR A 289 -18.53 9.30 1.93
C THR A 289 -18.20 10.39 0.93
N ASP A 290 -19.22 10.87 0.22
CA ASP A 290 -19.10 11.99 -0.74
C ASP A 290 -18.66 13.31 -0.07
N GLN A 291 -18.75 13.38 1.26
CA GLN A 291 -18.23 14.51 2.02
C GLN A 291 -16.69 14.51 2.04
N ASN A 292 -16.11 13.31 2.15
CA ASN A 292 -14.67 13.08 2.25
C ASN A 292 -14.02 12.98 0.86
N PHE A 293 -14.63 12.23 -0.06
CA PHE A 293 -14.11 11.97 -1.41
C PHE A 293 -15.13 12.44 -2.44
N ARG A 294 -14.72 13.35 -3.33
CA ARG A 294 -15.62 13.97 -4.30
C ARG A 294 -15.19 13.61 -5.70
N PHE A 295 -16.13 13.26 -6.54
CA PHE A 295 -15.86 12.90 -7.93
C PHE A 295 -16.48 13.92 -8.89
N GLY A 296 -15.74 14.25 -9.94
CA GLY A 296 -16.24 15.05 -11.05
C GLY A 296 -17.11 14.21 -11.99
N GLU A 297 -17.77 14.87 -12.94
CA GLU A 297 -18.62 14.20 -13.95
C GLU A 297 -17.87 13.14 -14.79
N ASN A 298 -16.54 13.28 -14.91
CA ASN A 298 -15.69 12.32 -15.61
C ASN A 298 -15.27 11.11 -14.74
N GLY A 299 -15.73 11.01 -13.50
CA GLY A 299 -15.39 9.95 -12.55
C GLY A 299 -14.02 10.08 -11.89
N SER A 300 -13.29 11.17 -12.14
CA SER A 300 -12.02 11.48 -11.47
C SER A 300 -12.24 12.10 -10.09
N LEU A 301 -11.31 11.86 -9.17
CA LEU A 301 -11.24 12.53 -7.88
C LEU A 301 -11.07 14.04 -8.10
N SER A 302 -11.90 14.83 -7.42
CA SER A 302 -12.09 16.27 -7.67
C SER A 302 -12.14 17.09 -6.37
N ASN A 303 -11.55 16.56 -5.31
CA ASN A 303 -11.40 17.29 -4.06
C ASN A 303 -10.68 18.62 -4.29
N LYS A 304 -11.18 19.71 -3.68
CA LYS A 304 -10.56 21.05 -3.76
C LYS A 304 -9.13 21.10 -3.23
N TYR A 305 -8.78 20.10 -2.43
CA TYR A 305 -7.46 19.90 -1.88
C TYR A 305 -6.99 18.50 -2.26
N LEU A 306 -5.79 18.43 -2.83
CA LEU A 306 -5.09 17.18 -3.09
C LEU A 306 -3.60 17.45 -2.91
N LEU A 307 -2.97 16.70 -2.01
CA LEU A 307 -1.56 16.79 -1.65
C LEU A 307 -0.92 15.44 -1.94
N ASN A 308 0.10 15.40 -2.78
CA ASN A 308 1.01 14.26 -2.81
C ASN A 308 1.84 14.31 -1.53
N VAL A 309 1.66 13.31 -0.65
CA VAL A 309 2.29 13.29 0.68
C VAL A 309 3.78 13.03 0.58
N ASP A 310 4.21 12.28 -0.44
CA ASP A 310 5.61 11.90 -0.65
C ASP A 310 6.46 13.09 -1.10
N THR A 311 5.92 13.93 -2.00
CA THR A 311 6.58 15.17 -2.46
C THR A 311 6.23 16.40 -1.63
N ASN A 312 5.17 16.31 -0.82
CA ASN A 312 4.55 17.44 -0.10
C ASN A 312 4.08 18.58 -1.04
N GLU A 313 3.72 18.23 -2.28
CA GLU A 313 3.25 19.19 -3.29
C GLU A 313 1.74 19.07 -3.54
N ARG A 314 1.11 20.22 -3.76
CA ARG A 314 -0.29 20.28 -4.19
C ARG A 314 -0.38 19.85 -5.65
N VAL A 315 -1.19 18.85 -5.90
CA VAL A 315 -1.50 18.38 -7.26
C VAL A 315 -2.94 18.75 -7.61
N TYR A 316 -3.21 18.84 -8.91
CA TYR A 316 -4.55 19.15 -9.44
C TYR A 316 -5.15 18.00 -10.23
N ASP A 317 -4.31 17.10 -10.73
CA ASP A 317 -4.73 15.92 -11.46
C ASP A 317 -5.15 14.79 -10.51
N SER A 318 -6.13 14.01 -10.95
CA SER A 318 -6.63 12.83 -10.25
C SER A 318 -5.52 11.78 -10.15
N PRO A 319 -5.31 11.15 -8.98
CA PRO A 319 -4.23 10.20 -8.82
C PRO A 319 -4.47 8.90 -9.61
N GLY A 320 -5.72 8.57 -9.97
CA GLY A 320 -6.01 7.43 -10.84
C GLY A 320 -5.55 7.60 -12.29
N ALA A 321 -5.21 8.82 -12.72
CA ALA A 321 -4.55 9.03 -14.01
C ALA A 321 -3.19 8.30 -14.09
N LEU A 322 -2.54 8.05 -12.96
CA LEU A 322 -1.30 7.27 -12.89
C LEU A 322 -1.52 5.78 -13.18
N LEU A 323 -2.75 5.30 -13.01
CA LEU A 323 -3.12 3.89 -13.18
C LEU A 323 -3.68 3.59 -14.59
N GLY A 324 -3.98 4.62 -15.39
CA GLY A 324 -4.36 4.48 -16.79
C GLY A 324 -3.15 4.33 -17.70
N GLY A 325 -3.22 3.44 -18.70
CA GLY A 325 -2.13 3.18 -19.67
C GLY A 325 -1.83 4.32 -20.65
N GLY A 326 -1.64 5.54 -20.15
CA GLY A 326 -1.09 6.67 -20.91
C GLY A 326 0.43 6.56 -21.02
N GLU A 327 0.98 7.03 -22.14
CA GLU A 327 2.42 7.17 -22.34
C GLU A 327 3.09 7.77 -21.12
N ILE A 328 4.20 7.15 -20.71
CA ILE A 328 5.12 7.66 -19.70
C ILE A 328 5.61 9.03 -20.17
N ARG A 329 4.97 10.10 -19.71
CA ARG A 329 5.53 11.44 -19.79
C ARG A 329 6.62 11.55 -18.75
N VAL A 330 7.83 11.27 -19.19
CA VAL A 330 9.03 11.53 -18.41
C VAL A 330 9.19 13.04 -18.30
N VAL A 331 8.87 13.60 -17.13
CA VAL A 331 9.16 15.00 -16.81
C VAL A 331 10.66 15.10 -16.61
N VAL A 332 11.36 15.75 -17.54
CA VAL A 332 12.83 15.78 -17.58
C VAL A 332 13.39 16.44 -16.33
N GLU A 333 12.68 17.42 -15.77
CA GLU A 333 13.03 18.12 -14.53
C GLU A 333 13.07 17.16 -13.33
N ASN A 334 12.19 16.15 -13.28
CA ASN A 334 12.16 15.14 -12.22
C ASN A 334 13.31 14.14 -12.36
N LEU A 335 13.66 13.76 -13.60
CA LEU A 335 14.86 12.95 -13.84
C LEU A 335 16.13 13.68 -13.41
N GLU A 336 16.25 14.95 -13.76
CA GLU A 336 17.41 15.75 -13.37
C GLU A 336 17.49 15.94 -11.85
N GLN A 337 16.34 16.11 -11.18
CA GLN A 337 16.30 16.21 -9.72
C GLN A 337 16.73 14.89 -9.07
N ALA A 338 16.23 13.75 -9.55
CA ALA A 338 16.67 12.44 -9.07
C ALA A 338 18.17 12.19 -9.31
N VAL A 339 18.71 12.63 -10.45
CA VAL A 339 20.15 12.60 -10.75
C VAL A 339 20.94 13.49 -9.79
N ARG A 340 20.46 14.71 -9.52
CA ARG A 340 21.09 15.63 -8.54
C ARG A 340 21.10 15.04 -7.13
N ASP A 341 20.00 14.44 -6.70
CA ASP A 341 19.88 13.83 -5.38
C ASP A 341 20.74 12.56 -5.26
N MET A 342 20.80 11.74 -6.31
CA MET A 342 21.67 10.57 -6.37
C MET A 342 23.16 10.95 -6.33
N LYS A 343 23.57 11.97 -7.09
CA LYS A 343 24.93 12.52 -7.06
C LYS A 343 25.26 13.13 -5.68
N ARG A 344 24.31 13.84 -5.05
CA ARG A 344 24.47 14.37 -3.69
C ARG A 344 24.64 13.26 -2.66
N ASN A 345 23.81 12.21 -2.71
CA ASN A 345 23.89 11.08 -1.79
C ASN A 345 25.20 10.30 -1.95
N ALA A 346 25.65 10.09 -3.19
CA ALA A 346 26.95 9.47 -3.48
C ALA A 346 28.11 10.31 -2.91
N GLN A 347 28.06 11.64 -3.05
CA GLN A 347 29.06 12.56 -2.49
C GLN A 347 29.04 12.55 -0.96
N GLU A 348 27.86 12.60 -0.33
CA GLU A 348 27.73 12.51 1.13
C GLU A 348 28.27 11.17 1.66
N PHE A 349 28.03 10.08 0.94
CA PHE A 349 28.57 8.77 1.28
C PHE A 349 30.10 8.75 1.18
N GLN A 350 30.65 9.29 0.09
CA GLN A 350 32.09 9.46 -0.13
C GLN A 350 32.76 10.31 0.97
N ASP A 351 32.06 11.33 1.49
CA ASP A 351 32.59 12.23 2.51
C ASP A 351 32.50 11.66 3.94
N ARG A 352 31.56 10.75 4.21
CA ARG A 352 31.29 10.19 5.54
C ARG A 352 32.04 8.89 5.81
N VAL A 353 32.20 8.03 4.82
CA VAL A 353 32.87 6.72 4.97
C VAL A 353 34.32 6.84 5.45
N PRO A 354 35.17 7.73 4.90
CA PRO A 354 36.54 7.89 5.39
C PRO A 354 36.61 8.34 6.86
N ARG A 355 35.65 9.18 7.29
CA ARG A 355 35.54 9.62 8.69
C ARG A 355 35.11 8.48 9.61
N LEU A 356 34.16 7.65 9.16
CA LEU A 356 33.74 6.45 9.90
C LEU A 356 34.91 5.48 10.06
N ILE A 357 35.66 5.21 8.99
CA ILE A 357 36.86 4.35 9.02
C ILE A 357 37.91 4.94 9.96
N SER A 358 38.18 6.25 9.89
CA SER A 358 39.13 6.91 10.78
C SER A 358 38.74 6.74 12.26
N ASN A 359 37.47 6.97 12.60
CA ASN A 359 36.98 6.82 13.97
C ASN A 359 37.09 5.37 14.46
N MET A 360 36.80 4.40 13.61
CA MET A 360 36.96 2.98 13.93
C MET A 360 38.42 2.60 14.18
N MET A 361 39.36 3.16 13.40
CA MET A 361 40.79 2.93 13.58
C MET A 361 41.32 3.58 14.87
N THR A 362 40.86 4.77 15.24
CA THR A 362 41.19 5.40 16.52
C THR A 362 40.69 4.57 17.71
N LEU A 363 39.48 4.02 17.63
CA LEU A 363 38.95 3.13 18.67
C LEU A 363 39.74 1.82 18.78
N LEU A 364 40.23 1.30 17.64
CA LEU A 364 41.11 0.14 17.63
C LEU A 364 42.47 0.39 18.27
N GLU A 365 43.08 1.55 18.04
CA GLU A 365 44.36 1.92 18.66
C GLU A 365 44.29 1.92 20.19
N THR A 366 43.09 2.18 20.74
CA THR A 366 42.82 2.10 22.19
C THR A 366 42.46 0.70 22.69
N ALA A 367 42.24 -0.27 21.80
CA ALA A 367 41.81 -1.62 22.15
C ALA A 367 43.00 -2.60 22.15
N GLU A 368 43.41 -3.10 23.32
CA GLU A 368 44.55 -4.02 23.49
C GLU A 368 44.34 -5.45 22.91
N SER A 369 43.31 -5.68 22.08
CA SER A 369 42.92 -7.03 21.63
C SER A 369 43.20 -7.28 20.15
N ARG A 370 44.16 -8.18 19.87
CA ARG A 370 44.45 -8.69 18.51
C ARG A 370 43.23 -9.30 17.80
N ARG A 371 42.27 -9.85 18.53
CA ARG A 371 41.04 -10.42 17.95
C ARG A 371 40.07 -9.33 17.48
N VAL A 372 40.08 -8.17 18.13
CA VAL A 372 39.27 -7.01 17.75
C VAL A 372 39.89 -6.33 16.53
N GLU A 373 41.23 -6.22 16.49
CA GLU A 373 42.00 -5.72 15.35
C GLU A 373 41.69 -6.48 14.04
N ALA A 374 41.73 -7.82 14.08
CA ALA A 374 41.42 -8.65 12.91
C ALA A 374 39.97 -8.47 12.40
N LYS A 375 38.99 -8.36 13.32
CA LYS A 375 37.58 -8.15 12.94
C LYS A 375 37.34 -6.77 12.36
N VAL A 376 37.94 -5.72 12.93
CA VAL A 376 37.73 -4.36 12.43
C VAL A 376 38.48 -4.12 11.11
N ASN A 377 39.65 -4.73 10.89
CA ASN A 377 40.29 -4.71 9.57
C ASN A 377 39.41 -5.38 8.49
N ASN A 378 38.70 -6.45 8.85
CA ASN A 378 37.74 -7.11 7.95
C ASN A 378 36.50 -6.22 7.69
N ILE A 379 35.97 -5.55 8.72
CA ILE A 379 34.89 -4.56 8.57
C ILE A 379 35.32 -3.38 7.69
N ARG A 380 36.55 -2.88 7.86
CA ARG A 380 37.12 -1.82 7.01
C ARG A 380 37.10 -2.22 5.53
N ALA A 381 37.64 -3.40 5.21
CA ALA A 381 37.68 -3.88 3.82
C ALA A 381 36.27 -4.02 3.20
N HIS A 382 35.28 -4.47 3.97
CA HIS A 382 33.90 -4.55 3.50
C HIS A 382 33.26 -3.17 3.30
N VAL A 383 33.49 -2.22 4.21
CA VAL A 383 32.98 -0.85 4.09
C VAL A 383 33.63 -0.12 2.91
N GLU A 384 34.93 -0.31 2.67
CA GLU A 384 35.64 0.21 1.51
C GLU A 384 35.11 -0.38 0.20
N HIS A 385 34.90 -1.69 0.14
CA HIS A 385 34.34 -2.36 -1.04
C HIS A 385 32.90 -1.93 -1.33
N LEU A 386 32.05 -1.85 -0.30
CA LEU A 386 30.68 -1.35 -0.41
C LEU A 386 30.65 0.10 -0.89
N SER A 387 31.53 0.95 -0.35
CA SER A 387 31.63 2.35 -0.77
C SER A 387 32.06 2.50 -2.21
N PHE A 388 33.02 1.72 -2.66
CA PHE A 388 33.47 1.74 -4.05
C PHE A 388 32.35 1.29 -5.00
N TRP A 389 31.68 0.19 -4.64
CA TRP A 389 30.55 -0.33 -5.43
C TRP A 389 29.39 0.66 -5.50
N TYR A 390 28.95 1.20 -4.35
CA TYR A 390 27.82 2.15 -4.28
C TYR A 390 28.09 3.44 -5.07
N ILE A 391 29.27 4.06 -4.90
CA ILE A 391 29.64 5.28 -5.64
C ILE A 391 29.67 5.00 -7.14
N ARG A 392 30.27 3.88 -7.56
CA ARG A 392 30.36 3.50 -8.97
C ARG A 392 28.98 3.27 -9.57
N THR A 393 28.14 2.47 -8.93
CA THR A 393 26.80 2.14 -9.43
C THR A 393 25.89 3.37 -9.45
N ALA A 394 25.92 4.20 -8.41
CA ALA A 394 25.16 5.46 -8.38
C ALA A 394 25.62 6.41 -9.51
N THR A 395 26.93 6.50 -9.77
CA THR A 395 27.46 7.32 -10.86
C THR A 395 27.04 6.79 -12.23
N GLU A 396 27.22 5.49 -12.49
CA GLU A 396 26.85 4.83 -13.76
C GLU A 396 25.35 4.97 -14.07
N ILE A 397 24.49 4.80 -13.07
CA ILE A 397 23.04 4.99 -13.21
C ILE A 397 22.72 6.47 -13.46
N SER A 398 23.34 7.39 -12.72
CA SER A 398 23.11 8.83 -12.87
C SER A 398 23.52 9.35 -14.26
N ASP A 399 24.66 8.91 -14.79
CA ASP A 399 25.15 9.28 -16.11
C ASP A 399 24.27 8.70 -17.23
N PHE A 400 23.76 7.48 -17.03
CA PHE A 400 22.81 6.87 -17.97
C PHE A 400 21.50 7.66 -18.03
N ILE A 401 20.94 8.03 -16.87
CA ILE A 401 19.70 8.81 -16.79
C ILE A 401 19.90 10.21 -17.39
N GLU A 402 21.02 10.88 -17.10
CA GLU A 402 21.36 12.21 -17.64
C GLU A 402 21.50 12.16 -19.17
N LYS A 403 22.20 11.15 -19.70
CA LYS A 403 22.30 10.93 -21.15
C LYS A 403 20.93 10.71 -21.79
N LYS A 404 20.05 9.94 -21.15
CA LYS A 404 18.69 9.69 -21.65
C LYS A 404 17.80 10.93 -21.58
N ALA A 405 17.92 11.74 -20.53
CA ALA A 405 17.26 13.03 -20.42
C ALA A 405 17.69 14.00 -21.54
N ASP A 406 18.99 14.05 -21.86
CA ASP A 406 19.52 14.86 -22.95
C ASP A 406 19.08 14.37 -24.34
N ASP A 407 19.06 13.06 -24.56
CA ASP A 407 18.54 12.46 -25.80
C ASP A 407 17.05 12.79 -25.97
N TYR A 408 16.27 12.79 -24.87
CA TYR A 408 14.85 13.15 -24.87
C TYR A 408 14.66 14.63 -25.25
N LYS A 409 15.41 15.56 -24.62
CA LYS A 409 15.38 17.00 -24.96
C LYS A 409 15.72 17.29 -26.43
N LYS A 410 16.72 16.59 -26.98
CA LYS A 410 17.13 16.76 -28.39
C LYS A 410 16.06 16.29 -29.36
N THR A 411 15.33 15.24 -29.00
CA THR A 411 14.25 14.69 -29.82
C THR A 411 13.01 15.59 -29.79
N ASP A 412 12.71 16.20 -28.64
CA ASP A 412 11.58 17.13 -28.46
C ASP A 412 11.81 18.49 -29.15
N GLN A 413 13.07 18.95 -29.27
CA GLN A 413 13.42 20.19 -29.99
C GLN A 413 13.46 20.04 -31.53
N GLN A 414 13.30 18.82 -32.06
CA GLN A 414 13.32 18.54 -33.51
C GLN A 414 11.92 18.36 -34.12
N TYR A 415 10.86 18.63 -33.36
CA TYR A 415 9.46 18.66 -33.83
C TYR A 415 8.85 20.06 -33.82
#